data_AF-A0A9X5U1Y7-F1
#
_entry.id   AF-A0A9X5U1Y7-F1
#
_cell.length_a   1.000
_cell.length_b   1.000
_cell.length_c   1.000
_cell.angle_alpha   90.00
_cell.angle_beta   90.00
_cell.angle_gamma   90.00
#
_symmetry.space_group_name_H-M   'P 1'
#
loop_
_entity.id
_entity.type
_entity.pdbx_description
1 polymer ?
#
loop_
_entity_poly.entity_id
_entity_poly.type
_entity_poly.pdbx_seq_one_letter_code
_entity_poly.pdbx_strand_id
1 'polypeptide(L)'
;MSQPNSASTGSQSPEPINPLVKDYIYYFEHLNEAKTKNEQCLKDDVFKKAGVNMESVGDRQMIAEFPDDIMMLNPENAELLPCFAAWTANNAVEPMSRWREENTEKEALKQKFEKQVIRFKAEWEKKYANEDWNTFYPEALRQESVDSQNRQNRLEELAKREAIDRIFFDKAKPFLNELKTKNIETLTQEIPQSCREGAWNLIPSCKAYYHALKEKLSEKTVSELSDMEKQYNDDGHLSASILSMAYRSALEVSSEKMSAVLMSDYRKLDAEYTQCVKKIRDKIKTIQITYYRGDTPSEYFESYPECVITNQVMEQLNLPADLSEAVNREVWMKQFKQRWKEGEDSQKEQEQLEKSPEFAQTKTIWAQKYAQTPWQNFRSAVEKDYPSMVNIFSGTEEEQKQKKIMSMVLEQMFTDKIQPLVDELAKKSIDKLIAEMPASCRGEEAIDWREDVRCDVPFHALSKKFQNQTLEELFTLKDKYEGGHSLAQTAYYLVLNEKQTKQYFELNKDDAEREVAYRECLKKISGVIEKSNVSEMDDGSLYVRQVPGCLAFSSDVSVESLRFRDLIDTLLYKKRFQQASAVKQN
;
A
#
# COMPACT_ATOMS: atom_id res chain seq x y z
N MET A 1 25.15 -34.17 38.09
CA MET A 1 25.64 -32.84 38.52
C MET A 1 26.59 -32.30 37.47
N SER A 2 26.23 -31.18 36.83
CA SER A 2 27.10 -30.08 36.39
C SER A 2 26.32 -29.22 35.40
N GLN A 3 25.75 -28.13 35.89
CA GLN A 3 25.47 -26.95 35.09
C GLN A 3 26.78 -26.15 34.95
N PRO A 4 26.95 -25.41 33.84
CA PRO A 4 27.64 -24.14 33.86
C PRO A 4 26.63 -23.00 33.74
N ASN A 5 26.58 -22.17 34.78
CA ASN A 5 26.09 -20.79 34.69
C ASN A 5 27.32 -19.87 34.62
N SER A 6 27.43 -19.06 33.59
CA SER A 6 27.68 -17.61 33.73
C SER A 6 27.59 -16.94 32.36
N ALA A 7 26.64 -16.03 32.29
CA ALA A 7 26.29 -15.21 31.14
C ALA A 7 27.41 -14.23 30.78
N SER A 8 27.71 -14.12 29.49
CA SER A 8 28.43 -12.99 28.92
C SER A 8 27.42 -11.87 28.67
N THR A 9 27.57 -10.76 29.38
CA THR A 9 26.94 -9.48 29.07
C THR A 9 27.57 -8.91 27.79
N GLY A 10 27.04 -9.30 26.64
CA GLY A 10 27.32 -8.65 25.36
C GLY A 10 26.47 -7.39 25.24
N SER A 11 27.05 -6.23 25.57
CA SER A 11 26.54 -4.94 25.11
C SER A 11 26.54 -4.95 23.57
N GLN A 12 25.38 -5.18 22.98
CA GLN A 12 25.16 -4.84 21.58
C GLN A 12 25.13 -3.31 21.50
N SER A 13 26.17 -2.72 20.93
CA SER A 13 26.07 -1.34 20.45
C SER A 13 24.93 -1.30 19.42
N PRO A 14 24.00 -0.34 19.50
CA PRO A 14 22.97 -0.19 18.48
C PRO A 14 23.65 0.08 17.14
N GLU A 15 23.13 -0.54 16.07
CA GLU A 15 23.52 -0.19 14.70
C GLU A 15 23.47 1.33 14.51
N PRO A 16 24.41 1.94 13.77
CA PRO A 16 24.37 3.37 13.52
C PRO A 16 23.05 3.73 12.84
N ILE A 17 22.22 4.49 13.55
CA ILE A 17 20.92 4.97 13.07
C ILE A 17 21.14 5.73 11.76
N ASN A 18 20.36 5.39 10.73
CA ASN A 18 20.34 6.11 9.45
C ASN A 18 20.25 7.63 9.72
N PRO A 19 21.15 8.46 9.16
CA PRO A 19 21.11 9.92 9.34
C PRO A 19 19.72 10.54 9.09
N LEU A 20 18.95 9.98 8.16
CA LEU A 20 17.55 10.34 7.90
C LEU A 20 16.68 10.19 9.16
N VAL A 21 16.69 9.01 9.77
CA VAL A 21 15.90 8.71 10.98
C VAL A 21 16.31 9.64 12.14
N LYS A 22 17.60 9.98 12.24
CA LYS A 22 18.09 10.88 13.28
C LYS A 22 17.51 12.29 13.18
N ASP A 23 17.48 12.87 11.98
CA ASP A 23 16.95 14.23 11.78
C ASP A 23 15.43 14.27 11.98
N TYR A 24 14.71 13.23 11.54
CA TYR A 24 13.27 13.10 11.79
C TYR A 24 12.98 13.07 13.29
N ILE A 25 13.62 12.18 14.04
CA ILE A 25 13.47 12.10 15.50
C ILE A 25 13.76 13.46 16.15
N TYR A 26 14.84 14.13 15.75
CA TYR A 26 15.21 15.44 16.30
C TYR A 26 14.09 16.48 16.12
N TYR A 27 13.58 16.66 14.90
CA TYR A 27 12.57 17.69 14.64
C TYR A 27 11.20 17.38 15.24
N PHE A 28 10.83 16.10 15.37
CA PHE A 28 9.62 15.72 16.11
C PHE A 28 9.75 16.00 17.62
N GLU A 29 10.95 15.86 18.19
CA GLU A 29 11.24 16.27 19.57
C GLU A 29 11.29 17.80 19.73
N HIS A 30 11.61 18.55 18.67
CA HIS A 30 11.84 20.00 18.68
C HIS A 30 10.94 20.74 17.67
N LEU A 31 9.61 20.61 17.81
CA LEU A 31 8.62 21.15 16.86
C LEU A 31 8.74 22.65 16.52
N ASN A 32 9.15 23.48 17.48
CA ASN A 32 9.38 24.91 17.21
C ASN A 32 10.57 25.14 16.27
N GLU A 33 11.62 24.33 16.41
CA GLU A 33 12.76 24.33 15.51
C GLU A 33 12.39 23.74 14.16
N ALA A 34 11.57 22.69 14.12
CA ALA A 34 11.03 22.13 12.88
C ALA A 34 10.27 23.18 12.08
N LYS A 35 9.39 23.96 12.74
CA LYS A 35 8.68 25.07 12.11
C LYS A 35 9.62 26.11 11.54
N THR A 36 10.58 26.58 12.36
CA THR A 36 11.56 27.59 11.95
C THR A 36 12.42 27.10 10.78
N LYS A 37 12.87 25.84 10.83
CA LYS A 37 13.67 25.23 9.77
C LYS A 37 12.85 25.07 8.50
N ASN A 38 11.60 24.62 8.58
CA ASN A 38 10.72 24.51 7.43
C ASN A 38 10.49 25.87 6.74
N GLU A 39 10.21 26.93 7.52
CA GLU A 39 10.10 28.30 7.01
C GLU A 39 11.39 28.76 6.29
N GLN A 40 12.55 28.44 6.87
CA GLN A 40 13.84 28.70 6.22
C GLN A 40 14.00 27.93 4.91
N CYS A 41 13.72 26.62 4.89
CA CYS A 41 13.84 25.78 3.70
C CYS A 41 12.93 26.25 2.55
N LEU A 42 11.74 26.74 2.88
CA LEU A 42 10.82 27.35 1.92
C LEU A 42 11.37 28.68 1.39
N LYS A 43 11.90 29.54 2.26
CA LYS A 43 12.48 30.84 1.89
C LYS A 43 13.72 30.71 1.02
N ASP A 44 14.56 29.71 1.32
CA ASP A 44 15.79 29.44 0.59
C ASP A 44 15.55 28.60 -0.68
N ASP A 45 14.28 28.34 -1.02
CA ASP A 45 13.81 27.54 -2.16
C ASP A 45 14.47 26.14 -2.22
N VAL A 46 14.80 25.54 -1.07
CA VAL A 46 15.55 24.25 -1.00
C VAL A 46 14.79 23.14 -1.74
N PHE A 47 13.49 23.03 -1.52
CA PHE A 47 12.63 22.04 -2.17
C PHE A 47 12.53 22.27 -3.69
N LYS A 48 12.33 23.52 -4.13
CA LYS A 48 12.22 23.84 -5.56
C LYS A 48 13.53 23.60 -6.30
N LYS A 49 14.67 23.92 -5.68
CA LYS A 49 16.02 23.60 -6.20
C LYS A 49 16.24 22.10 -6.35
N ALA A 50 15.57 21.28 -5.53
CA ALA A 50 15.59 19.82 -5.62
C ALA A 50 14.57 19.23 -6.60
N GLY A 51 13.68 20.06 -7.16
CA GLY A 51 12.65 19.65 -8.11
C GLY A 51 11.25 19.47 -7.54
N VAL A 52 11.05 19.74 -6.25
CA VAL A 52 9.75 19.53 -5.60
C VAL A 52 8.88 20.78 -5.77
N ASN A 53 7.74 20.64 -6.43
CA ASN A 53 6.75 21.71 -6.53
C ASN A 53 5.92 21.82 -5.24
N MET A 54 6.26 22.78 -4.38
CA MET A 54 5.56 22.99 -3.10
C MET A 54 4.09 23.44 -3.25
N GLU A 55 3.65 23.79 -4.46
CA GLU A 55 2.25 24.13 -4.77
C GLU A 55 1.41 22.88 -5.09
N SER A 56 2.05 21.79 -5.53
CA SER A 56 1.39 20.50 -5.82
C SER A 56 1.29 19.65 -4.56
N VAL A 57 0.10 19.14 -4.25
CA VAL A 57 -0.10 18.21 -3.13
C VAL A 57 0.70 16.92 -3.37
N GLY A 58 0.65 16.37 -4.59
CA GLY A 58 1.37 15.15 -4.95
C GLY A 58 2.88 15.28 -4.84
N ASP A 59 3.45 16.39 -5.33
CA ASP A 59 4.91 16.56 -5.31
C ASP A 59 5.41 16.75 -3.86
N ARG A 60 4.64 17.43 -3.02
CA ARG A 60 4.94 17.52 -1.58
C ARG A 60 4.93 16.16 -0.91
N GLN A 61 4.00 15.29 -1.29
CA GLN A 61 3.87 13.94 -0.76
C GLN A 61 5.15 13.11 -1.01
N MET A 62 5.83 13.35 -2.14
CA MET A 62 7.11 12.67 -2.44
C MET A 62 8.21 12.93 -1.41
N ILE A 63 8.17 14.06 -0.68
CA ILE A 63 9.12 14.35 0.40
C ILE A 63 9.09 13.25 1.47
N ALA A 64 7.89 12.72 1.76
CA ALA A 64 7.71 11.68 2.76
C ALA A 64 7.81 10.27 2.15
N GLU A 65 7.29 10.07 0.95
CA GLU A 65 7.22 8.73 0.34
C GLU A 65 8.55 8.29 -0.28
N PHE A 66 9.29 9.22 -0.91
CA PHE A 66 10.51 8.93 -1.66
C PHE A 66 11.68 9.89 -1.36
N PRO A 67 11.97 10.19 -0.07
CA PRO A 67 13.05 11.12 0.29
C PRO A 67 14.41 10.67 -0.26
N ASP A 68 14.71 9.37 -0.18
CA ASP A 68 15.97 8.80 -0.66
C ASP A 68 16.15 8.95 -2.17
N ASP A 69 15.06 8.91 -2.94
CA ASP A 69 15.12 9.07 -4.39
C ASP A 69 15.36 10.53 -4.77
N ILE A 70 14.67 11.47 -4.11
CA ILE A 70 14.93 12.90 -4.32
C ILE A 70 16.36 13.24 -3.91
N MET A 71 16.88 12.67 -2.80
CA MET A 71 18.26 12.83 -2.39
C MET A 71 19.25 12.25 -3.41
N MET A 72 18.96 11.06 -3.97
CA MET A 72 19.79 10.46 -5.02
C MET A 72 19.89 11.37 -6.26
N LEU A 73 18.81 12.09 -6.61
CA LEU A 73 18.79 13.06 -7.72
C LEU A 73 19.44 14.41 -7.36
N ASN A 74 19.80 14.61 -6.09
CA ASN A 74 20.37 15.83 -5.55
C ASN A 74 21.53 15.56 -4.57
N PRO A 75 22.57 14.79 -4.96
CA PRO A 75 23.60 14.30 -4.05
C PRO A 75 24.44 15.41 -3.41
N GLU A 76 24.53 16.57 -4.06
CA GLU A 76 25.30 17.73 -3.58
C GLU A 76 24.53 18.61 -2.57
N ASN A 77 23.23 18.35 -2.37
CA ASN A 77 22.37 19.20 -1.53
C ASN A 77 22.24 18.63 -0.12
N ALA A 78 23.25 18.92 0.71
CA ALA A 78 23.29 18.50 2.11
C ALA A 78 22.16 19.10 2.98
N GLU A 79 21.48 20.15 2.53
CA GLU A 79 20.39 20.78 3.28
C GLU A 79 19.04 20.06 3.11
N LEU A 80 18.88 19.21 2.08
CA LEU A 80 17.61 18.53 1.81
C LEU A 80 17.15 17.66 2.96
N LEU A 81 18.07 16.89 3.53
CA LEU A 81 17.76 15.91 4.55
C LEU A 81 17.14 16.57 5.80
N PRO A 82 17.78 17.58 6.42
CA PRO A 82 17.15 18.37 7.48
C PRO A 82 15.85 19.05 7.07
N CYS A 83 15.74 19.52 5.82
CA CYS A 83 14.53 20.17 5.33
C CYS A 83 13.34 19.21 5.16
N PHE A 84 13.58 17.97 4.71
CA PHE A 84 12.56 16.92 4.62
C PHE A 84 12.04 16.55 6.01
N ALA A 85 12.96 16.31 6.94
CA ALA A 85 12.62 16.00 8.32
C ALA A 85 11.83 17.14 8.99
N ALA A 86 12.28 18.40 8.82
CA ALA A 86 11.59 19.56 9.35
C ALA A 86 10.20 19.77 8.71
N TRP A 87 10.07 19.56 7.40
CA TRP A 87 8.78 19.64 6.71
C TRP A 87 7.79 18.61 7.22
N THR A 88 8.20 17.35 7.33
CA THR A 88 7.35 16.27 7.85
C THR A 88 6.94 16.52 9.30
N ALA A 89 7.88 16.93 10.17
CA ALA A 89 7.58 17.29 11.55
C ALA A 89 6.69 18.54 11.67
N ASN A 90 6.81 19.50 10.74
CA ASN A 90 5.97 20.70 10.73
C ASN A 90 4.48 20.37 10.52
N ASN A 91 4.14 19.32 9.76
CA ASN A 91 2.75 18.87 9.60
C ASN A 91 2.12 18.42 10.92
N ALA A 92 2.94 17.91 11.85
CA ALA A 92 2.49 17.44 13.16
C ALA A 92 2.40 18.55 14.24
N VAL A 93 2.86 19.77 13.96
CA VAL A 93 2.89 20.89 14.94
C VAL A 93 1.49 21.23 15.44
N GLU A 94 0.56 21.52 14.53
CA GLU A 94 -0.81 21.90 14.88
C GLU A 94 -1.60 20.76 15.52
N PRO A 95 -1.59 19.53 14.96
CA PRO A 95 -2.25 18.40 15.63
C PRO A 95 -1.70 18.10 17.02
N MET A 96 -0.38 18.16 17.22
CA MET A 96 0.18 17.98 18.56
C MET A 96 -0.20 19.10 19.53
N SER A 97 -0.29 20.34 19.08
CA SER A 97 -0.75 21.44 19.95
C SER A 97 -2.20 21.20 20.39
N ARG A 98 -3.09 20.89 19.44
CA ARG A 98 -4.50 20.56 19.71
C ARG A 98 -4.62 19.38 20.67
N TRP A 99 -3.89 18.30 20.43
CA TRP A 99 -3.88 17.14 21.33
C TRP A 99 -3.38 17.49 22.73
N ARG A 100 -2.34 18.33 22.88
CA ARG A 100 -1.87 18.79 24.21
C ARG A 100 -2.90 19.65 24.92
N GLU A 101 -3.55 20.56 24.21
CA GLU A 101 -4.61 21.42 24.75
C GLU A 101 -5.80 20.58 25.23
N GLU A 102 -6.31 19.69 24.39
CA GLU A 102 -7.40 18.76 24.73
C GLU A 102 -7.05 17.89 25.93
N ASN A 103 -5.83 17.37 26.03
CA ASN A 103 -5.41 16.57 27.18
C ASN A 103 -5.24 17.41 28.45
N THR A 104 -4.79 18.65 28.32
CA THR A 104 -4.71 19.58 29.47
C THR A 104 -6.10 19.88 30.01
N GLU A 105 -7.08 20.11 29.12
CA GLU A 105 -8.49 20.29 29.50
C GLU A 105 -9.09 19.03 30.12
N LYS A 106 -8.84 17.85 29.53
CA LYS A 106 -9.26 16.56 30.10
C LYS A 106 -8.68 16.34 31.48
N GLU A 107 -7.41 16.64 31.71
CA GLU A 107 -6.77 16.49 33.02
C GLU A 107 -7.31 17.51 34.03
N ALA A 108 -7.57 18.75 33.62
CA ALA A 108 -8.22 19.74 34.48
C ALA A 108 -9.64 19.31 34.89
N LEU A 109 -10.40 18.74 33.96
CA LEU A 109 -11.73 18.19 34.22
C LEU A 109 -11.65 16.99 35.17
N LYS A 110 -10.68 16.10 34.96
CA LYS A 110 -10.41 14.94 35.83
C LYS A 110 -10.02 15.36 37.24
N GLN A 111 -9.21 16.41 37.41
CA GLN A 111 -8.89 16.96 38.72
C GLN A 111 -10.13 17.57 39.42
N LYS A 112 -11.01 18.25 38.68
CA LYS A 112 -12.27 18.77 39.21
C LYS A 112 -13.20 17.65 39.64
N PHE A 113 -13.32 16.61 38.81
CA PHE A 113 -14.05 15.39 39.11
C PHE A 113 -13.52 14.71 40.38
N GLU A 114 -12.20 14.50 40.47
CA GLU A 114 -11.53 13.86 41.60
C GLU A 114 -11.78 14.62 42.92
N LYS A 115 -11.74 15.96 42.90
CA LYS A 115 -12.08 16.77 44.07
C LYS A 115 -13.52 16.56 44.54
N GLN A 116 -14.47 16.42 43.62
CA GLN A 116 -15.87 16.12 43.97
C GLN A 116 -16.01 14.71 44.54
N VAL A 117 -15.36 13.73 43.92
CA VAL A 117 -15.36 12.33 44.39
C VAL A 117 -14.82 12.24 45.81
N ILE A 118 -13.67 12.85 46.11
CA ILE A 118 -13.08 12.84 47.45
C ILE A 118 -14.01 13.49 48.48
N ARG A 119 -14.65 14.61 48.11
CA ARG A 119 -15.61 15.29 48.98
C ARG A 119 -16.80 14.39 49.31
N PHE A 120 -17.48 13.84 48.30
CA PHE A 120 -18.62 12.93 48.50
C PHE A 120 -18.21 11.68 49.28
N LYS A 121 -17.04 11.09 48.96
CA LYS A 121 -16.50 9.93 49.68
C LYS A 121 -16.35 10.23 51.18
N ALA A 122 -15.69 11.33 51.54
CA ALA A 122 -15.46 11.69 52.94
C ALA A 122 -16.76 12.01 53.71
N GLU A 123 -17.75 12.63 53.04
CA GLU A 123 -19.08 12.89 53.61
C GLU A 123 -19.84 11.58 53.86
N TRP A 124 -19.84 10.67 52.89
CA TRP A 124 -20.66 9.46 52.91
C TRP A 124 -20.03 8.27 53.66
N GLU A 125 -18.70 8.17 53.73
CA GLU A 125 -18.03 7.16 54.57
C GLU A 125 -18.49 7.24 56.03
N LYS A 126 -18.69 8.45 56.54
CA LYS A 126 -19.21 8.68 57.89
C LYS A 126 -20.70 8.32 57.99
N LYS A 127 -21.48 8.74 56.99
CA LYS A 127 -22.94 8.49 56.94
C LYS A 127 -23.26 7.00 56.92
N TYR A 128 -22.47 6.21 56.20
CA TYR A 128 -22.70 4.77 56.00
C TYR A 128 -21.67 3.90 56.73
N ALA A 129 -21.07 4.40 57.81
CA ALA A 129 -20.02 3.67 58.54
C ALA A 129 -20.47 2.26 58.98
N ASN A 130 -21.73 2.12 59.40
CA ASN A 130 -22.30 0.89 59.96
C ASN A 130 -22.93 -0.05 58.92
N GLU A 131 -23.01 0.35 57.64
CA GLU A 131 -23.55 -0.49 56.57
C GLU A 131 -22.55 -1.56 56.13
N ASP A 132 -23.03 -2.80 55.93
CA ASP A 132 -22.24 -3.87 55.30
C ASP A 132 -22.06 -3.60 53.81
N TRP A 133 -21.00 -4.13 53.20
CA TRP A 133 -20.73 -3.92 51.78
C TRP A 133 -21.84 -4.46 50.86
N ASN A 134 -22.58 -5.51 51.28
CA ASN A 134 -23.70 -6.07 50.52
C ASN A 134 -24.97 -5.21 50.55
N THR A 135 -25.18 -4.43 51.61
CA THR A 135 -26.38 -3.58 51.76
C THR A 135 -26.09 -2.12 51.39
N PHE A 136 -24.85 -1.68 51.57
CA PHE A 136 -24.39 -0.33 51.34
C PHE A 136 -24.70 0.17 49.92
N TYR A 137 -24.29 -0.58 48.89
CA TYR A 137 -24.32 -0.09 47.52
C TYR A 137 -25.74 0.25 47.00
N PRO A 138 -26.75 -0.65 47.10
CA PRO A 138 -28.11 -0.30 46.68
C PRO A 138 -28.76 0.78 47.58
N GLU A 139 -28.43 0.82 48.87
CA GLU A 139 -28.98 1.83 49.79
C GLU A 139 -28.39 3.23 49.54
N ALA A 140 -27.09 3.33 49.25
CA ALA A 140 -26.43 4.57 48.91
C ALA A 140 -26.97 5.17 47.60
N LEU A 141 -27.16 4.35 46.56
CA LEU A 141 -27.77 4.79 45.30
C LEU A 141 -29.17 5.38 45.52
N ARG A 142 -29.99 4.71 46.33
CA ARG A 142 -31.37 5.13 46.63
C ARG A 142 -31.42 6.42 47.46
N GLN A 143 -30.64 6.50 48.54
CA GLN A 143 -30.67 7.62 49.48
C GLN A 143 -30.04 8.89 48.92
N GLU A 144 -28.99 8.76 48.11
CA GLU A 144 -28.32 9.91 47.48
C GLU A 144 -28.97 10.30 46.15
N SER A 145 -30.09 9.64 45.79
CA SER A 145 -30.84 9.88 44.55
C SER A 145 -29.97 9.78 43.30
N VAL A 146 -28.96 8.90 43.32
CA VAL A 146 -28.06 8.67 42.20
C VAL A 146 -28.75 7.72 41.23
N ASP A 147 -29.12 8.25 40.07
CA ASP A 147 -29.76 7.44 39.04
C ASP A 147 -28.77 6.40 38.48
N SER A 148 -29.12 5.13 38.62
CA SER A 148 -28.30 4.02 38.13
C SER A 148 -28.34 3.83 36.61
N GLN A 149 -29.35 4.41 35.94
CA GLN A 149 -29.63 4.24 34.51
C GLN A 149 -29.45 5.53 33.70
N ASN A 150 -29.69 6.70 34.30
CA ASN A 150 -29.64 7.98 33.59
C ASN A 150 -28.20 8.51 33.48
N ARG A 151 -27.63 8.41 32.27
CA ARG A 151 -26.33 9.00 31.90
C ARG A 151 -26.46 10.48 31.54
N GLN A 152 -27.19 11.28 32.32
CA GLN A 152 -27.11 12.72 32.13
C GLN A 152 -25.69 13.17 32.52
N ASN A 153 -24.96 13.77 31.56
CA ASN A 153 -23.55 14.19 31.63
C ASN A 153 -23.25 15.29 32.66
N ARG A 154 -23.91 15.32 33.82
CA ARG A 154 -23.56 16.22 34.91
C ARG A 154 -22.40 15.59 35.67
N LEU A 155 -21.24 16.26 35.65
CA LEU A 155 -20.02 15.89 36.36
C LEU A 155 -20.27 15.45 37.80
N GLU A 156 -21.22 16.12 38.47
CA GLU A 156 -21.61 15.84 39.85
C GLU A 156 -22.22 14.45 40.04
N GLU A 157 -23.14 14.03 39.17
CA GLU A 157 -23.78 12.71 39.28
C GLU A 157 -22.77 11.57 39.02
N LEU A 158 -21.84 11.78 38.07
CA LEU A 158 -20.72 10.86 37.87
C LEU A 158 -19.82 10.79 39.10
N ALA A 159 -19.52 11.94 39.73
CA ALA A 159 -18.66 12.00 40.90
C ALA A 159 -19.31 11.35 42.13
N LYS A 160 -20.62 11.51 42.31
CA LYS A 160 -21.41 10.79 43.32
C LYS A 160 -21.32 9.28 43.11
N ARG A 161 -21.55 8.80 41.89
CA ARG A 161 -21.45 7.37 41.59
C ARG A 161 -20.06 6.81 41.87
N GLU A 162 -19.01 7.47 41.38
CA GLU A 162 -17.61 7.07 41.64
C GLU A 162 -17.26 7.11 43.14
N ALA A 163 -17.80 8.06 43.90
CA ALA A 163 -17.62 8.08 45.36
C ALA A 163 -18.27 6.86 46.04
N ILE A 164 -19.50 6.50 45.66
CA ILE A 164 -20.16 5.28 46.14
C ILE A 164 -19.31 4.05 45.78
N ASP A 165 -18.78 3.99 44.56
CA ASP A 165 -17.94 2.89 44.09
C ASP A 165 -16.68 2.73 44.95
N ARG A 166 -16.00 3.83 45.27
CA ARG A 166 -14.80 3.80 46.12
C ARG A 166 -15.10 3.37 47.56
N ILE A 167 -16.19 3.85 48.16
CA ILE A 167 -16.62 3.41 49.50
C ILE A 167 -16.95 1.92 49.47
N PHE A 168 -17.63 1.47 48.42
CA PHE A 168 -17.92 0.06 48.21
C PHE A 168 -16.64 -0.77 48.15
N PHE A 169 -15.61 -0.35 47.41
CA PHE A 169 -14.33 -1.08 47.36
C PHE A 169 -13.62 -1.13 48.71
N ASP A 170 -13.64 -0.04 49.46
CA ASP A 170 -13.03 -0.01 50.80
C ASP A 170 -13.72 -0.99 51.75
N LYS A 171 -15.06 -1.07 51.70
CA LYS A 171 -15.85 -2.02 52.50
C LYS A 171 -15.74 -3.47 52.02
N ALA A 172 -15.74 -3.69 50.70
CA ALA A 172 -15.66 -5.02 50.08
C ALA A 172 -14.22 -5.56 49.96
N LYS A 173 -13.22 -4.85 50.51
CA LYS A 173 -11.80 -5.16 50.37
C LYS A 173 -11.42 -6.62 50.68
N PRO A 174 -11.92 -7.28 51.75
CA PRO A 174 -11.60 -8.68 52.01
C PRO A 174 -12.05 -9.60 50.88
N PHE A 175 -13.27 -9.38 50.38
CA PHE A 175 -13.84 -10.17 49.29
C PHE A 175 -13.14 -9.90 47.96
N LEU A 176 -12.84 -8.62 47.65
CA LEU A 176 -12.06 -8.25 46.47
C LEU A 176 -10.66 -8.87 46.49
N ASN A 177 -9.98 -8.87 47.65
CA ASN A 177 -8.67 -9.49 47.78
C ASN A 177 -8.72 -10.99 47.47
N GLU A 178 -9.77 -11.70 47.90
CA GLU A 178 -9.98 -13.10 47.54
C GLU A 178 -10.12 -13.26 46.02
N LEU A 179 -11.01 -12.48 45.38
CA LEU A 179 -11.23 -12.55 43.93
C LEU A 179 -9.95 -12.26 43.15
N LYS A 180 -9.12 -11.30 43.60
CA LYS A 180 -7.86 -10.93 42.94
C LYS A 180 -6.81 -12.04 42.94
N THR A 181 -6.90 -13.03 43.84
CA THR A 181 -6.01 -14.21 43.80
C THR A 181 -6.36 -15.18 42.68
N LYS A 182 -7.58 -15.13 42.16
CA LYS A 182 -8.08 -16.00 41.10
C LYS A 182 -7.62 -15.49 39.72
N ASN A 183 -7.40 -16.41 38.79
CA ASN A 183 -7.11 -16.06 37.40
C ASN A 183 -8.42 -15.72 36.65
N ILE A 184 -8.30 -15.22 35.41
CA ILE A 184 -9.45 -14.78 34.60
C ILE A 184 -10.41 -15.94 34.31
N GLU A 185 -9.89 -17.14 34.03
CA GLU A 185 -10.69 -18.34 33.75
C GLU A 185 -11.55 -18.75 34.96
N THR A 186 -10.93 -18.87 36.14
CA THR A 186 -11.61 -19.19 37.40
C THR A 186 -12.63 -18.11 37.75
N LEU A 187 -12.26 -16.83 37.63
CA LEU A 187 -13.20 -15.72 37.87
C LEU A 187 -14.42 -15.83 36.95
N THR A 188 -14.21 -16.16 35.68
CA THR A 188 -15.27 -16.30 34.67
C THR A 188 -16.20 -17.48 34.98
N GLN A 189 -15.66 -18.62 35.38
CA GLN A 189 -16.45 -19.80 35.76
C GLN A 189 -17.28 -19.56 37.02
N GLU A 190 -16.73 -18.83 37.99
CA GLU A 190 -17.39 -18.54 39.27
C GLU A 190 -18.35 -17.35 39.22
N ILE A 191 -18.47 -16.64 38.08
CA ILE A 191 -19.44 -15.52 37.96
C ILE A 191 -20.84 -16.04 38.30
N PRO A 192 -21.51 -15.47 39.32
CA PRO A 192 -22.86 -15.88 39.69
C PRO A 192 -23.83 -15.76 38.53
N GLN A 193 -24.80 -16.67 38.43
CA GLN A 193 -25.79 -16.66 37.34
C GLN A 193 -26.58 -15.34 37.29
N SER A 194 -26.88 -14.74 38.45
CA SER A 194 -27.55 -13.43 38.58
C SER A 194 -26.76 -12.27 37.96
N CYS A 195 -25.46 -12.46 37.74
CA CYS A 195 -24.58 -11.49 37.12
C CYS A 195 -24.56 -11.58 35.59
N ARG A 196 -25.28 -12.53 35.00
CA ARG A 196 -25.34 -12.76 33.54
C ARG A 196 -26.52 -12.06 32.86
N GLU A 197 -27.42 -11.46 33.62
CA GLU A 197 -28.62 -10.76 33.14
C GLU A 197 -28.44 -9.23 33.08
N GLY A 198 -29.40 -8.51 32.49
CA GLY A 198 -29.42 -7.04 32.49
C GLY A 198 -29.69 -6.49 33.91
N ALA A 199 -28.92 -5.48 34.34
CA ALA A 199 -28.91 -4.86 35.69
C ALA A 199 -27.91 -5.43 36.72
N TRP A 200 -26.89 -6.18 36.29
CA TRP A 200 -25.79 -6.63 37.17
C TRP A 200 -25.10 -5.50 37.95
N ASN A 201 -25.11 -4.27 37.42
CA ASN A 201 -24.45 -3.09 37.99
C ASN A 201 -25.08 -2.60 39.31
N LEU A 202 -26.22 -3.17 39.71
CA LEU A 202 -26.89 -2.94 41.00
C LEU A 202 -26.57 -4.01 42.03
N ILE A 203 -26.00 -5.15 41.63
CA ILE A 203 -25.71 -6.29 42.50
C ILE A 203 -24.27 -6.17 43.02
N PRO A 204 -24.05 -6.02 44.34
CA PRO A 204 -22.73 -5.83 44.95
C PRO A 204 -21.71 -6.90 44.55
N SER A 205 -22.10 -8.19 44.60
CA SER A 205 -21.21 -9.30 44.24
C SER A 205 -20.79 -9.23 42.77
N CYS A 206 -21.73 -8.99 41.85
CA CYS A 206 -21.45 -8.81 40.43
C CYS A 206 -20.46 -7.68 40.17
N LYS A 207 -20.61 -6.57 40.88
CA LYS A 207 -19.68 -5.45 40.81
C LYS A 207 -18.28 -5.83 41.27
N ALA A 208 -18.14 -6.57 42.36
CA ALA A 208 -16.83 -7.07 42.81
C ALA A 208 -16.14 -7.96 41.76
N TYR A 209 -16.89 -8.86 41.10
CA TYR A 209 -16.37 -9.67 39.99
C TYR A 209 -15.94 -8.81 38.79
N TYR A 210 -16.75 -7.82 38.39
CA TYR A 210 -16.39 -6.87 37.32
C TYR A 210 -15.07 -6.16 37.61
N HIS A 211 -14.88 -5.67 38.85
CA HIS A 211 -13.65 -4.96 39.22
C HIS A 211 -12.42 -5.87 39.25
N ALA A 212 -12.55 -7.07 39.80
CA ALA A 212 -11.46 -8.05 39.79
C ALA A 212 -11.04 -8.42 38.35
N LEU A 213 -12.02 -8.66 37.46
CA LEU A 213 -11.77 -8.93 36.04
C LEU A 213 -11.14 -7.73 35.33
N LYS A 214 -11.68 -6.52 35.53
CA LYS A 214 -11.16 -5.28 34.93
C LYS A 214 -9.70 -5.03 35.32
N GLU A 215 -9.35 -5.23 36.58
CA GLU A 215 -7.96 -5.07 37.05
C GLU A 215 -7.02 -6.07 36.38
N LYS A 216 -7.38 -7.36 36.38
CA LYS A 216 -6.59 -8.41 35.70
C LYS A 216 -6.44 -8.17 34.20
N LEU A 217 -7.50 -7.76 33.53
CA LEU A 217 -7.47 -7.47 32.10
C LEU A 217 -6.69 -6.18 31.80
N SER A 218 -6.65 -5.22 32.71
CA SER A 218 -5.89 -3.97 32.52
C SER A 218 -4.37 -4.13 32.57
N GLU A 219 -3.88 -5.27 33.04
CA GLU A 219 -2.47 -5.67 32.99
C GLU A 219 -2.08 -6.22 31.61
N LYS A 220 -3.05 -6.50 30.73
CA LYS A 220 -2.84 -7.05 29.40
C LYS A 220 -2.55 -5.97 28.36
N THR A 221 -1.72 -6.32 27.39
CA THR A 221 -1.46 -5.52 26.19
C THR A 221 -2.67 -5.54 25.24
N VAL A 222 -2.73 -4.59 24.32
CA VAL A 222 -3.78 -4.53 23.28
C VAL A 222 -3.83 -5.83 22.46
N SER A 223 -2.67 -6.37 22.09
CA SER A 223 -2.59 -7.63 21.32
C SER A 223 -3.08 -8.83 22.12
N GLU A 224 -2.68 -8.96 23.40
CA GLU A 224 -3.19 -10.02 24.28
C GLU A 224 -4.71 -9.96 24.45
N LEU A 225 -5.26 -8.75 24.61
CA LEU A 225 -6.71 -8.56 24.69
C LEU A 225 -7.38 -8.96 23.37
N SER A 226 -6.85 -8.59 22.21
CA SER A 226 -7.43 -8.98 20.92
C SER A 226 -7.43 -10.50 20.70
N ASP A 227 -6.37 -11.19 21.10
CA ASP A 227 -6.31 -12.64 20.98
C ASP A 227 -7.30 -13.34 21.93
N MET A 228 -7.53 -12.77 23.12
CA MET A 228 -8.59 -13.22 24.02
C MET A 228 -9.98 -13.04 23.41
N GLU A 229 -10.25 -11.93 22.70
CA GLU A 229 -11.56 -11.72 22.04
C GLU A 229 -11.88 -12.81 21.01
N LYS A 230 -10.89 -13.24 20.21
CA LYS A 230 -11.06 -14.35 19.25
C LYS A 230 -11.47 -15.64 19.97
N GLN A 231 -10.75 -15.99 21.04
CA GLN A 231 -11.04 -17.18 21.85
C GLN A 231 -12.46 -17.15 22.45
N TYR A 232 -12.91 -15.99 22.95
CA TYR A 232 -14.23 -15.90 23.57
C TYR A 232 -15.40 -15.70 22.59
N ASN A 233 -15.14 -15.20 21.37
CA ASN A 233 -16.15 -15.05 20.31
C ASN A 233 -16.40 -16.37 19.57
N ASP A 234 -15.35 -17.16 19.30
CA ASP A 234 -15.47 -18.44 18.57
C ASP A 234 -16.23 -19.51 19.38
N ASP A 235 -16.14 -19.46 20.71
CA ASP A 235 -16.85 -20.40 21.61
C ASP A 235 -18.21 -19.85 22.13
N GLY A 236 -18.66 -18.67 21.69
CA GLY A 236 -19.89 -18.03 22.19
C GLY A 236 -19.85 -17.67 23.68
N HIS A 237 -18.66 -17.58 24.28
CA HIS A 237 -18.42 -17.40 25.70
C HIS A 237 -18.42 -15.93 26.18
N LEU A 238 -18.38 -14.96 25.27
CA LEU A 238 -18.62 -13.53 25.58
C LEU A 238 -20.09 -13.20 25.91
N SER A 239 -20.87 -14.21 26.34
CA SER A 239 -22.28 -14.09 26.74
C SER A 239 -22.49 -13.62 28.19
N ALA A 240 -21.43 -13.52 29.00
CA ALA A 240 -21.52 -12.86 30.31
C ALA A 240 -21.34 -11.34 30.15
N SER A 241 -22.42 -10.58 30.40
CA SER A 241 -22.46 -9.11 30.31
C SER A 241 -21.30 -8.44 31.06
N ILE A 242 -20.86 -9.00 32.20
CA ILE A 242 -19.74 -8.49 33.01
C ILE A 242 -18.37 -8.69 32.37
N LEU A 243 -18.07 -9.90 31.87
CA LEU A 243 -16.77 -10.18 31.27
C LEU A 243 -16.57 -9.32 30.01
N SER A 244 -17.60 -9.24 29.16
CA SER A 244 -17.59 -8.38 27.98
C SER A 244 -17.36 -6.90 28.33
N MET A 245 -18.01 -6.39 29.38
CA MET A 245 -17.82 -5.00 29.82
C MET A 245 -16.44 -4.75 30.45
N ALA A 246 -15.90 -5.71 31.22
CA ALA A 246 -14.56 -5.61 31.80
C ALA A 246 -13.49 -5.63 30.70
N TYR A 247 -13.66 -6.51 29.71
CA TYR A 247 -12.84 -6.61 28.53
C TYR A 247 -12.82 -5.31 27.72
N ARG A 248 -13.99 -4.81 27.30
CA ARG A 248 -14.10 -3.56 26.53
C ARG A 248 -13.45 -2.38 27.27
N SER A 249 -13.66 -2.30 28.58
CA SER A 249 -13.03 -1.24 29.39
C SER A 249 -11.51 -1.37 29.45
N ALA A 250 -10.96 -2.58 29.54
CA ALA A 250 -9.52 -2.81 29.51
C ALA A 250 -8.92 -2.48 28.15
N LEU A 251 -9.59 -2.87 27.05
CA LEU A 251 -9.17 -2.57 25.69
C LEU A 251 -9.14 -1.07 25.42
N GLU A 252 -10.18 -0.33 25.82
CA GLU A 252 -10.26 1.12 25.70
C GLU A 252 -9.09 1.80 26.44
N VAL A 253 -8.86 1.45 27.71
CA VAL A 253 -7.77 2.01 28.52
C VAL A 253 -6.39 1.67 27.95
N SER A 254 -6.20 0.43 27.48
CA SER A 254 -4.92 0.00 26.89
C SER A 254 -4.64 0.73 25.57
N SER A 255 -5.68 0.92 24.74
CA SER A 255 -5.61 1.65 23.47
C SER A 255 -5.31 3.13 23.69
N GLU A 256 -5.99 3.78 24.64
CA GLU A 256 -5.72 5.18 25.01
C GLU A 256 -4.29 5.38 25.53
N LYS A 257 -3.79 4.47 26.38
CA LYS A 257 -2.41 4.50 26.87
C LYS A 257 -1.41 4.37 25.74
N MET A 258 -1.62 3.42 24.83
CA MET A 258 -0.76 3.24 23.66
C MET A 258 -0.77 4.49 22.78
N SER A 259 -1.95 4.98 22.41
CA SER A 259 -2.11 6.19 21.60
C SER A 259 -1.38 7.38 22.23
N ALA A 260 -1.53 7.61 23.53
CA ALA A 260 -0.84 8.70 24.23
C ALA A 260 0.69 8.56 24.21
N VAL A 261 1.21 7.33 24.34
CA VAL A 261 2.65 7.04 24.23
C VAL A 261 3.14 7.34 22.82
N LEU A 262 2.43 6.89 21.77
CA LEU A 262 2.85 7.12 20.38
C LEU A 262 2.72 8.59 19.96
N MET A 263 1.68 9.29 20.42
CA MET A 263 1.49 10.74 20.17
C MET A 263 2.59 11.60 20.79
N SER A 264 3.22 11.14 21.88
CA SER A 264 4.21 11.92 22.63
C SER A 264 5.67 11.55 22.36
N ASP A 265 5.92 10.38 21.76
CA ASP A 265 7.26 9.83 21.55
C ASP A 265 7.38 9.27 20.13
N TYR A 266 7.89 10.11 19.22
CA TYR A 266 8.02 9.76 17.81
C TYR A 266 8.92 8.54 17.58
N ARG A 267 9.93 8.29 18.44
CA ARG A 267 10.79 7.11 18.30
C ARG A 267 9.98 5.82 18.47
N LYS A 268 9.02 5.82 19.39
CA LYS A 268 8.11 4.70 19.58
C LYS A 268 7.12 4.59 18.44
N LEU A 269 6.59 5.72 17.95
CA LEU A 269 5.72 5.72 16.77
C LEU A 269 6.42 5.10 15.54
N ASP A 270 7.65 5.53 15.25
CA ASP A 270 8.45 5.02 14.13
C ASP A 270 8.79 3.52 14.29
N ALA A 271 9.14 3.09 15.50
CA ALA A 271 9.40 1.69 15.81
C ALA A 271 8.16 0.80 15.62
N GLU A 272 6.99 1.22 16.14
CA GLU A 272 5.73 0.51 15.97
C GLU A 272 5.28 0.51 14.50
N TYR A 273 5.40 1.63 13.80
CA TYR A 273 5.12 1.72 12.36
C TYR A 273 5.97 0.71 11.58
N THR A 274 7.29 0.70 11.78
CA THR A 274 8.21 -0.22 11.12
C THR A 274 7.86 -1.68 11.40
N GLN A 275 7.51 -2.00 12.66
CA GLN A 275 7.09 -3.34 13.04
C GLN A 275 5.77 -3.74 12.37
N CYS A 276 4.81 -2.81 12.28
CA CYS A 276 3.53 -3.01 11.62
C CYS A 276 3.67 -3.24 10.13
N VAL A 277 4.44 -2.40 9.43
CA VAL A 277 4.76 -2.59 7.99
C VAL A 277 5.33 -3.99 7.76
N LYS A 278 6.27 -4.44 8.61
CA LYS A 278 6.85 -5.78 8.51
C LYS A 278 5.80 -6.89 8.69
N LYS A 279 5.00 -6.84 9.76
CA LYS A 279 3.94 -7.84 10.03
C LYS A 279 2.94 -7.92 8.87
N ILE A 280 2.48 -6.77 8.38
CA ILE A 280 1.47 -6.71 7.33
C ILE A 280 2.05 -7.16 5.99
N ARG A 281 3.27 -6.76 5.65
CA ARG A 281 3.97 -7.26 4.46
C ARG A 281 4.07 -8.79 4.48
N ASP A 282 4.44 -9.38 5.61
CA ASP A 282 4.52 -10.83 5.74
C ASP A 282 3.15 -11.52 5.64
N LYS A 283 2.08 -10.89 6.15
CA LYS A 283 0.70 -11.35 5.94
C LYS A 283 0.26 -11.24 4.48
N ILE A 284 0.55 -10.12 3.81
CA ILE A 284 0.25 -9.91 2.39
C ILE A 284 0.93 -10.98 1.56
N LYS A 285 2.19 -11.35 1.84
CA LYS A 285 2.89 -12.43 1.13
C LYS A 285 2.15 -13.76 1.14
N THR A 286 1.42 -14.10 2.21
CA THR A 286 0.79 -15.43 2.36
C THR A 286 -0.64 -15.50 1.82
N ILE A 287 -1.38 -14.38 1.75
CA ILE A 287 -2.80 -14.36 1.33
C ILE A 287 -2.94 -14.34 -0.19
N GLN A 288 -3.89 -15.07 -0.79
CA GLN A 288 -4.27 -14.81 -2.18
C GLN A 288 -5.13 -13.55 -2.26
N ILE A 289 -4.66 -12.53 -2.97
CA ILE A 289 -5.46 -11.33 -3.24
C ILE A 289 -6.32 -11.64 -4.46
N THR A 290 -7.64 -11.48 -4.34
CA THR A 290 -8.58 -11.66 -5.45
C THR A 290 -9.10 -10.29 -5.91
N TYR A 291 -9.25 -10.12 -7.23
CA TYR A 291 -9.58 -8.84 -7.89
C TYR A 291 -10.87 -8.15 -7.39
N TYR A 292 -11.79 -8.91 -6.79
CA TYR A 292 -13.10 -8.43 -6.35
C TYR A 292 -13.18 -8.07 -4.87
N ARG A 293 -12.12 -8.33 -4.11
CA ARG A 293 -12.10 -7.89 -2.73
C ARG A 293 -11.72 -6.42 -2.76
N GLY A 294 -12.70 -5.57 -2.51
CA GLY A 294 -12.48 -4.16 -2.19
C GLY A 294 -11.79 -4.05 -0.84
N ASP A 295 -10.62 -4.71 -0.72
CA ASP A 295 -9.84 -4.78 0.51
C ASP A 295 -9.41 -3.35 0.81
N THR A 296 -10.11 -2.74 1.75
CA THR A 296 -9.62 -1.50 2.33
C THR A 296 -8.31 -1.81 3.05
N PRO A 297 -7.28 -0.94 3.00
CA PRO A 297 -6.01 -1.17 3.70
C PRO A 297 -6.18 -1.61 5.15
N SER A 298 -7.23 -1.09 5.81
CA SER A 298 -7.68 -1.46 7.15
C SER A 298 -7.82 -2.96 7.37
N GLU A 299 -8.37 -3.72 6.41
CA GLU A 299 -8.60 -5.17 6.55
C GLU A 299 -7.28 -5.96 6.75
N TYR A 300 -6.17 -5.45 6.23
CA TYR A 300 -4.88 -6.09 6.37
C TYR A 300 -4.33 -5.98 7.80
N PHE A 301 -4.63 -4.89 8.50
CA PHE A 301 -4.15 -4.66 9.87
C PHE A 301 -5.23 -4.73 10.96
N GLU A 302 -6.50 -5.00 10.64
CA GLU A 302 -7.53 -5.36 11.62
C GLU A 302 -7.11 -6.53 12.53
N SER A 303 -6.29 -7.44 12.00
CA SER A 303 -5.72 -8.56 12.79
C SER A 303 -4.62 -8.14 13.77
N TYR A 304 -4.17 -6.90 13.70
CA TYR A 304 -3.09 -6.30 14.48
C TYR A 304 -3.57 -4.97 15.09
N PRO A 305 -4.31 -4.99 16.20
CA PRO A 305 -4.89 -3.77 16.75
C PRO A 305 -3.86 -2.73 17.18
N GLU A 306 -2.63 -3.12 17.52
CA GLU A 306 -1.51 -2.19 17.69
C GLU A 306 -1.23 -1.35 16.43
N CYS A 307 -1.41 -1.95 15.25
CA CYS A 307 -1.21 -1.29 13.96
C CYS A 307 -2.39 -0.38 13.59
N VAL A 308 -3.60 -0.73 14.01
CA VAL A 308 -4.77 0.16 13.91
C VAL A 308 -4.52 1.45 14.71
N ILE A 309 -4.08 1.32 15.97
CA ILE A 309 -3.78 2.48 16.83
C ILE A 309 -2.62 3.30 16.25
N THR A 310 -1.59 2.62 15.77
CA THR A 310 -0.43 3.28 15.12
C THR A 310 -0.88 4.11 13.92
N ASN A 311 -1.67 3.55 13.01
CA ASN A 311 -2.19 4.27 11.84
C ASN A 311 -3.05 5.46 12.25
N GLN A 312 -3.95 5.30 13.22
CA GLN A 312 -4.77 6.40 13.75
C GLN A 312 -3.93 7.54 14.33
N VAL A 313 -2.83 7.23 15.01
CA VAL A 313 -1.89 8.24 15.53
C VAL A 313 -1.18 8.96 14.38
N MET A 314 -0.74 8.25 13.35
CA MET A 314 -0.11 8.86 12.17
C MET A 314 -1.09 9.80 11.42
N GLU A 315 -2.32 9.35 11.22
CA GLU A 315 -3.40 10.16 10.63
C GLU A 315 -3.71 11.40 11.47
N GLN A 316 -3.81 11.25 12.79
CA GLN A 316 -4.01 12.38 13.71
C GLN A 316 -2.88 13.39 13.62
N LEU A 317 -1.64 12.93 13.50
CA LEU A 317 -0.46 13.78 13.33
C LEU A 317 -0.33 14.37 11.91
N ASN A 318 -1.26 14.09 11.00
CA ASN A 318 -1.20 14.43 9.58
C ASN A 318 0.14 14.02 8.95
N LEU A 319 0.64 12.83 9.31
CA LEU A 319 1.85 12.31 8.69
C LEU A 319 1.54 11.94 7.23
N PRO A 320 2.37 12.36 6.26
CA PRO A 320 2.04 12.16 4.86
C PRO A 320 2.07 10.67 4.47
N ALA A 321 3.05 9.89 4.93
CA ALA A 321 3.16 8.47 4.64
C ALA A 321 2.70 7.62 5.85
N ASP A 322 1.40 7.33 5.92
CA ASP A 322 0.82 6.48 6.97
C ASP A 322 0.91 4.98 6.62
N LEU A 323 0.41 4.15 7.55
CA LEU A 323 0.43 2.70 7.38
C LEU A 323 -0.51 2.24 6.26
N SER A 324 -1.62 2.94 6.03
CA SER A 324 -2.57 2.61 4.96
C SER A 324 -1.93 2.75 3.59
N GLU A 325 -1.14 3.80 3.38
CA GLU A 325 -0.40 4.00 2.13
C GLU A 325 0.68 2.93 1.92
N ALA A 326 1.43 2.60 2.98
CA ALA A 326 2.42 1.52 2.95
C ALA A 326 1.78 0.16 2.58
N VAL A 327 0.59 -0.12 3.12
CA VAL A 327 -0.17 -1.35 2.84
C VAL A 327 -0.72 -1.36 1.41
N ASN A 328 -1.32 -0.26 0.96
CA ASN A 328 -1.80 -0.11 -0.41
C ASN A 328 -0.70 -0.51 -1.41
N ARG A 329 0.51 0.03 -1.23
CA ARG A 329 1.64 -0.26 -2.09
C ARG A 329 1.99 -1.75 -2.15
N GLU A 330 2.05 -2.43 -1.01
CA GLU A 330 2.37 -3.86 -0.94
C GLU A 330 1.27 -4.73 -1.60
N VAL A 331 0.01 -4.40 -1.38
CA VAL A 331 -1.15 -5.07 -1.99
C VAL A 331 -1.12 -4.92 -3.50
N TRP A 332 -0.96 -3.70 -3.99
CA TRP A 332 -0.86 -3.40 -5.43
C TRP A 332 0.31 -4.13 -6.10
N MET A 333 1.49 -4.14 -5.47
CA MET A 333 2.66 -4.85 -6.00
C MET A 333 2.42 -6.36 -6.08
N LYS A 334 1.72 -6.94 -5.11
CA LYS A 334 1.38 -8.36 -5.15
C LYS A 334 0.32 -8.68 -6.22
N GLN A 335 -0.74 -7.87 -6.33
CA GLN A 335 -1.75 -8.02 -7.38
C GLN A 335 -1.14 -7.93 -8.78
N PHE A 336 -0.20 -7.01 -8.95
CA PHE A 336 0.61 -6.93 -10.15
C PHE A 336 1.30 -8.28 -10.37
N LYS A 337 2.20 -8.72 -9.47
CA LYS A 337 2.94 -10.00 -9.58
C LYS A 337 2.03 -11.20 -9.89
N GLN A 338 0.81 -11.25 -9.35
CA GLN A 338 -0.18 -12.28 -9.68
C GLN A 338 -0.66 -12.22 -11.14
N ARG A 339 -1.08 -11.04 -11.63
CA ARG A 339 -1.45 -10.85 -13.05
C ARG A 339 -0.31 -11.21 -14.00
N TRP A 340 0.93 -10.91 -13.61
CA TRP A 340 2.10 -11.31 -14.40
C TRP A 340 2.24 -12.83 -14.49
N LYS A 341 2.08 -13.53 -13.37
CA LYS A 341 2.13 -14.99 -13.35
C LYS A 341 1.02 -15.60 -14.21
N GLU A 342 -0.19 -15.05 -14.16
CA GLU A 342 -1.29 -15.48 -15.04
C GLU A 342 -0.94 -15.30 -16.52
N GLY A 343 -0.30 -14.17 -16.88
CA GLY A 343 0.20 -13.94 -18.23
C GLY A 343 1.29 -14.93 -18.66
N GLU A 344 2.29 -15.20 -17.81
CA GLU A 344 3.32 -16.22 -18.06
C GLU A 344 2.73 -17.62 -18.21
N ASP A 345 1.78 -17.99 -17.35
CA ASP A 345 1.17 -19.30 -17.38
C ASP A 345 0.27 -19.46 -18.62
N SER A 346 -0.40 -18.40 -19.07
CA SER A 346 -1.10 -18.36 -20.36
C SER A 346 -0.14 -18.52 -21.55
N GLN A 347 1.06 -17.93 -21.49
CA GLN A 347 2.08 -18.15 -22.53
C GLN A 347 2.58 -19.60 -22.53
N LYS A 348 2.82 -20.19 -21.37
CA LYS A 348 3.20 -21.62 -21.25
C LYS A 348 2.10 -22.55 -21.75
N GLU A 349 0.82 -22.25 -21.45
CA GLU A 349 -0.32 -23.00 -21.97
C GLU A 349 -0.32 -22.96 -23.51
N GLN A 350 -0.12 -21.78 -24.09
CA GLN A 350 -0.02 -21.62 -25.54
C GLN A 350 1.14 -22.44 -26.12
N GLU A 351 2.34 -22.38 -25.53
CA GLU A 351 3.48 -23.19 -25.98
C GLU A 351 3.22 -24.71 -25.89
N GLN A 352 2.47 -25.16 -24.87
CA GLN A 352 2.09 -26.56 -24.72
C GLN A 352 1.10 -26.99 -25.80
N LEU A 353 0.11 -26.15 -26.11
CA LEU A 353 -0.86 -26.39 -27.18
C LEU A 353 -0.16 -26.44 -28.55
N GLU A 354 0.78 -25.54 -28.82
CA GLU A 354 1.60 -25.54 -30.05
C GLU A 354 2.41 -26.83 -30.25
N LYS A 355 2.82 -27.48 -29.15
CA LYS A 355 3.58 -28.74 -29.16
C LYS A 355 2.69 -29.98 -29.14
N SER A 356 1.36 -29.82 -29.11
CA SER A 356 0.43 -30.95 -28.95
C SER A 356 0.26 -31.77 -30.25
N PRO A 357 -0.05 -33.07 -30.16
CA PRO A 357 -0.38 -33.88 -31.33
C PRO A 357 -1.56 -33.35 -32.13
N GLU A 358 -2.57 -32.81 -31.46
CA GLU A 358 -3.77 -32.24 -32.09
C GLU A 358 -3.45 -31.00 -32.92
N PHE A 359 -2.53 -30.15 -32.45
CA PHE A 359 -2.02 -29.02 -33.21
C PHE A 359 -1.30 -29.49 -34.48
N ALA A 360 -0.37 -30.45 -34.36
CA ALA A 360 0.36 -31.00 -35.50
C ALA A 360 -0.56 -31.69 -36.52
N GLN A 361 -1.57 -32.42 -36.04
CA GLN A 361 -2.57 -33.08 -36.89
C GLN A 361 -3.44 -32.06 -37.62
N THR A 362 -3.97 -31.06 -36.91
CA THR A 362 -4.80 -30.00 -37.50
C THR A 362 -4.01 -29.22 -38.55
N LYS A 363 -2.76 -28.84 -38.25
CA LYS A 363 -1.85 -28.19 -39.20
C LYS A 363 -1.64 -29.04 -40.45
N THR A 364 -1.44 -30.34 -40.31
CA THR A 364 -1.25 -31.26 -41.45
C THR A 364 -2.49 -31.35 -42.34
N ILE A 365 -3.67 -31.51 -41.74
CA ILE A 365 -4.96 -31.60 -42.47
C ILE A 365 -5.21 -30.30 -43.22
N TRP A 366 -5.05 -29.16 -42.55
CA TRP A 366 -5.27 -27.85 -43.16
C TRP A 366 -4.24 -27.54 -44.24
N ALA A 367 -2.96 -27.93 -44.05
CA ALA A 367 -1.93 -27.75 -45.07
C ALA A 367 -2.27 -28.50 -46.36
N GLN A 368 -2.86 -29.69 -46.28
CA GLN A 368 -3.35 -30.41 -47.46
C GLN A 368 -4.59 -29.75 -48.07
N LYS A 369 -5.58 -29.41 -47.26
CA LYS A 369 -6.86 -28.84 -47.71
C LYS A 369 -6.69 -27.49 -48.38
N TYR A 370 -5.86 -26.62 -47.81
CA TYR A 370 -5.65 -25.24 -48.27
C TYR A 370 -4.31 -25.06 -49.01
N ALA A 371 -3.70 -26.14 -49.49
CA ALA A 371 -2.42 -26.11 -50.21
C ALA A 371 -2.45 -25.12 -51.39
N GLN A 372 -3.53 -25.17 -52.18
CA GLN A 372 -3.73 -24.35 -53.38
C GLN A 372 -4.41 -23.00 -53.09
N THR A 373 -4.77 -22.72 -51.84
CA THR A 373 -5.40 -21.45 -51.47
C THR A 373 -4.33 -20.34 -51.45
N PRO A 374 -4.49 -19.29 -52.28
CA PRO A 374 -3.62 -18.11 -52.21
C PRO A 374 -3.66 -17.50 -50.82
N TRP A 375 -2.52 -16.99 -50.34
CA TRP A 375 -2.41 -16.48 -48.98
C TRP A 375 -3.39 -15.32 -48.69
N GLN A 376 -3.68 -14.48 -49.70
CA GLN A 376 -4.62 -13.36 -49.60
C GLN A 376 -6.05 -13.81 -49.23
N ASN A 377 -6.42 -15.03 -49.63
CA ASN A 377 -7.74 -15.59 -49.39
C ASN A 377 -7.72 -16.65 -48.28
N PHE A 378 -6.56 -16.90 -47.65
CA PHE A 378 -6.38 -18.03 -46.76
C PHE A 378 -7.20 -17.90 -45.48
N ARG A 379 -7.12 -16.76 -44.77
CA ARG A 379 -7.91 -16.51 -43.55
C ARG A 379 -9.40 -16.66 -43.82
N SER A 380 -9.92 -15.94 -44.81
CA SER A 380 -11.35 -15.98 -45.16
C SER A 380 -11.82 -17.37 -45.60
N ALA A 381 -10.98 -18.15 -46.30
CA ALA A 381 -11.32 -19.52 -46.69
C ALA A 381 -11.42 -20.46 -45.47
N VAL A 382 -10.53 -20.30 -44.49
CA VAL A 382 -10.55 -21.06 -43.24
C VAL A 382 -11.75 -20.65 -42.37
N GLU A 383 -11.98 -19.35 -42.18
CA GLU A 383 -13.09 -18.82 -41.39
C GLU A 383 -14.46 -19.24 -41.93
N LYS A 384 -14.60 -19.33 -43.27
CA LYS A 384 -15.83 -19.82 -43.91
C LYS A 384 -16.12 -21.29 -43.60
N ASP A 385 -15.07 -22.11 -43.53
CA ASP A 385 -15.20 -23.54 -43.24
C ASP A 385 -15.34 -23.82 -41.73
N TYR A 386 -14.88 -22.89 -40.89
CA TYR A 386 -14.86 -23.02 -39.43
C TYR A 386 -15.36 -21.72 -38.74
N PRO A 387 -16.62 -21.32 -38.94
CA PRO A 387 -17.15 -20.06 -38.40
C PRO A 387 -17.24 -20.03 -36.87
N SER A 388 -17.19 -21.19 -36.21
CA SER A 388 -17.20 -21.31 -34.74
C SER A 388 -15.93 -20.81 -34.06
N MET A 389 -14.86 -20.51 -34.80
CA MET A 389 -13.60 -19.98 -34.27
C MET A 389 -13.65 -18.50 -33.88
N VAL A 390 -14.65 -17.75 -34.37
CA VAL A 390 -14.77 -16.29 -34.12
C VAL A 390 -14.96 -15.96 -32.63
N ASN A 391 -15.39 -16.94 -31.82
CA ASN A 391 -15.45 -16.79 -30.36
C ASN A 391 -14.79 -17.99 -29.65
N ILE A 392 -13.49 -17.84 -29.35
CA ILE A 392 -12.67 -18.86 -28.68
C ILE A 392 -13.09 -19.15 -27.22
N PHE A 393 -13.88 -18.26 -26.60
CA PHE A 393 -14.30 -18.38 -25.20
C PHE A 393 -15.67 -19.06 -25.00
N SER A 394 -16.34 -19.49 -26.07
CA SER A 394 -17.65 -20.14 -25.97
C SER A 394 -17.55 -21.67 -26.05
N GLY A 395 -18.44 -22.37 -25.32
CA GLY A 395 -18.51 -23.83 -25.29
C GLY A 395 -17.91 -24.45 -24.02
N THR A 396 -17.79 -25.78 -24.03
CA THR A 396 -17.10 -26.57 -23.00
C THR A 396 -15.58 -26.34 -23.03
N GLU A 397 -14.88 -26.71 -21.97
CA GLU A 397 -13.41 -26.58 -21.87
C GLU A 397 -12.68 -27.26 -23.03
N GLU A 398 -13.15 -28.44 -23.47
CA GLU A 398 -12.57 -29.16 -24.61
C GLU A 398 -12.87 -28.45 -25.94
N GLU A 399 -14.06 -27.86 -26.11
CA GLU A 399 -14.38 -27.05 -27.29
C GLU A 399 -13.56 -25.76 -27.35
N GLN A 400 -13.34 -25.11 -26.21
CA GLN A 400 -12.48 -23.94 -26.11
C GLN A 400 -11.03 -24.28 -26.45
N LYS A 401 -10.51 -25.40 -25.92
CA LYS A 401 -9.17 -25.92 -26.24
C LYS A 401 -9.01 -26.18 -27.74
N GLN A 402 -9.98 -26.86 -28.37
CA GLN A 402 -9.98 -27.10 -29.82
C GLN A 402 -9.99 -25.80 -30.61
N LYS A 403 -10.83 -24.82 -30.24
CA LYS A 403 -10.87 -23.51 -30.89
C LYS A 403 -9.55 -22.74 -30.76
N LYS A 404 -8.91 -22.77 -29.59
CA LYS A 404 -7.57 -22.18 -29.38
C LYS A 404 -6.55 -22.82 -30.33
N ILE A 405 -6.49 -24.16 -30.38
CA ILE A 405 -5.59 -24.89 -31.28
C ILE A 405 -5.82 -24.49 -32.73
N MET A 406 -7.08 -24.48 -33.20
CA MET A 406 -7.39 -24.13 -34.58
C MET A 406 -7.01 -22.68 -34.91
N SER A 407 -7.23 -21.73 -33.98
CA SER A 407 -6.79 -20.34 -34.14
C SER A 407 -5.27 -20.22 -34.23
N MET A 408 -4.53 -20.95 -33.40
CA MET A 408 -3.06 -20.96 -33.44
C MET A 408 -2.53 -21.58 -34.74
N VAL A 409 -3.16 -22.66 -35.22
CA VAL A 409 -2.83 -23.27 -36.51
C VAL A 409 -3.10 -22.31 -37.67
N LEU A 410 -4.22 -21.57 -37.63
CA LEU A 410 -4.53 -20.54 -38.63
C LEU A 410 -3.40 -19.51 -38.74
N GLU A 411 -3.01 -18.92 -37.63
CA GLU A 411 -1.95 -17.91 -37.58
C GLU A 411 -0.60 -18.46 -38.04
N GLN A 412 -0.22 -19.66 -37.57
CA GLN A 412 1.05 -20.28 -37.96
C GLN A 412 1.08 -20.61 -39.44
N MET A 413 0.01 -21.18 -40.00
CA MET A 413 -0.06 -21.52 -41.42
C MET A 413 -0.11 -20.28 -42.31
N PHE A 414 -0.79 -19.22 -41.88
CA PHE A 414 -0.78 -17.95 -42.58
C PHE A 414 0.65 -17.40 -42.64
N THR A 415 1.33 -17.37 -41.49
CA THR A 415 2.75 -16.98 -41.38
C THR A 415 3.63 -17.81 -42.30
N ASP A 416 3.51 -19.15 -42.27
CA ASP A 416 4.27 -20.07 -43.12
C ASP A 416 4.05 -19.77 -44.63
N LYS A 417 2.82 -19.44 -45.03
CA LYS A 417 2.46 -19.12 -46.43
C LYS A 417 3.06 -17.81 -46.92
N ILE A 418 3.11 -16.79 -46.06
CA ILE A 418 3.68 -15.49 -46.43
C ILE A 418 5.20 -15.44 -46.23
N GLN A 419 5.79 -16.36 -45.46
CA GLN A 419 7.20 -16.34 -45.08
C GLN A 419 8.18 -16.18 -46.26
N PRO A 420 8.02 -16.85 -47.42
CA PRO A 420 8.92 -16.67 -48.55
C PRO A 420 8.92 -15.24 -49.10
N LEU A 421 7.75 -14.60 -49.14
CA LEU A 421 7.59 -13.21 -49.58
C LEU A 421 8.19 -12.25 -48.55
N VAL A 422 7.93 -12.51 -47.26
CA VAL A 422 8.50 -11.76 -46.13
C VAL A 422 10.03 -11.82 -46.17
N ASP A 423 10.62 -12.99 -46.42
CA ASP A 423 12.07 -13.19 -46.48
C ASP A 423 12.72 -12.50 -47.67
N GLU A 424 12.04 -12.49 -48.83
CA GLU A 424 12.51 -11.77 -50.00
C GLU A 424 12.49 -10.25 -49.75
N LEU A 425 11.40 -9.74 -49.20
CA LEU A 425 11.26 -8.33 -48.85
C LEU A 425 12.26 -7.93 -47.77
N ALA A 426 12.42 -8.72 -46.71
CA ALA A 426 13.34 -8.45 -45.61
C ALA A 426 14.83 -8.43 -46.02
N LYS A 427 15.20 -8.73 -47.27
CA LYS A 427 16.55 -8.46 -47.80
C LYS A 427 16.77 -6.98 -48.16
N LYS A 428 15.71 -6.25 -48.49
CA LYS A 428 15.77 -4.82 -48.85
C LYS A 428 16.04 -3.95 -47.61
N SER A 429 16.46 -2.70 -47.78
CA SER A 429 16.50 -1.74 -46.66
C SER A 429 15.08 -1.36 -46.25
N ILE A 430 14.88 -0.88 -45.02
CA ILE A 430 13.56 -0.45 -44.53
C ILE A 430 12.98 0.67 -45.43
N ASP A 431 13.80 1.63 -45.86
CA ASP A 431 13.34 2.72 -46.73
C ASP A 431 12.91 2.22 -48.11
N LYS A 432 13.65 1.25 -48.66
CA LYS A 432 13.30 0.61 -49.92
C LYS A 432 12.03 -0.20 -49.79
N LEU A 433 11.83 -0.88 -48.65
CA LEU A 433 10.58 -1.56 -48.35
C LEU A 433 9.41 -0.58 -48.37
N ILE A 434 9.51 0.52 -47.63
CA ILE A 434 8.46 1.52 -47.52
C ILE A 434 8.10 2.12 -48.89
N ALA A 435 9.11 2.46 -49.69
CA ALA A 435 8.91 3.01 -51.02
C ALA A 435 8.18 2.04 -51.98
N GLU A 436 8.44 0.74 -51.86
CA GLU A 436 7.92 -0.29 -52.77
C GLU A 436 6.61 -0.96 -52.29
N MET A 437 6.03 -0.51 -51.16
CA MET A 437 4.76 -1.08 -50.66
C MET A 437 3.57 -0.77 -51.58
N PRO A 438 2.43 -1.47 -51.49
CA PRO A 438 1.20 -1.05 -52.14
C PRO A 438 0.73 0.33 -51.66
N ALA A 439 0.05 1.10 -52.52
CA ALA A 439 -0.48 2.43 -52.20
C ALA A 439 -1.51 2.40 -51.05
N SER A 440 -2.36 1.37 -51.02
CA SER A 440 -3.25 1.07 -49.89
C SER A 440 -2.50 0.98 -48.55
N CYS A 441 -1.37 0.28 -48.54
CA CYS A 441 -0.52 0.16 -47.36
C CYS A 441 0.23 1.45 -47.03
N ARG A 442 0.26 2.43 -47.95
CA ARG A 442 0.85 3.75 -47.70
C ARG A 442 -0.11 4.83 -47.20
N GLY A 443 -1.37 4.48 -46.98
CA GLY A 443 -2.37 5.47 -46.62
C GLY A 443 -2.60 6.49 -47.74
N GLU A 444 -2.25 6.13 -48.98
CA GLU A 444 -2.51 6.92 -50.19
C GLU A 444 -3.92 6.64 -50.74
N GLU A 445 -4.59 5.60 -50.21
CA GLU A 445 -5.97 5.23 -50.53
C GLU A 445 -6.86 5.42 -49.29
N ALA A 446 -8.18 5.56 -49.48
CA ALA A 446 -9.15 5.73 -48.38
C ALA A 446 -9.48 4.42 -47.63
N ILE A 447 -8.59 3.42 -47.72
CA ILE A 447 -8.71 2.11 -47.10
C ILE A 447 -7.71 2.08 -45.95
N ASP A 448 -8.14 1.71 -44.74
CA ASP A 448 -7.21 1.46 -43.63
C ASP A 448 -6.30 0.29 -44.03
N TRP A 449 -4.97 0.44 -43.89
CA TRP A 449 -4.02 -0.63 -44.19
C TRP A 449 -4.32 -1.91 -43.38
N ARG A 450 -5.03 -1.80 -42.25
CA ARG A 450 -5.51 -2.93 -41.43
C ARG A 450 -6.61 -3.73 -42.11
N GLU A 451 -7.33 -3.13 -43.05
CA GLU A 451 -8.44 -3.75 -43.79
C GLU A 451 -7.97 -4.40 -45.11
N ASP A 452 -6.78 -4.07 -45.59
CA ASP A 452 -6.20 -4.64 -46.80
C ASP A 452 -5.19 -5.75 -46.47
N VAL A 453 -5.60 -7.00 -46.68
CA VAL A 453 -4.76 -8.20 -46.50
C VAL A 453 -3.42 -8.11 -47.25
N ARG A 454 -3.32 -7.31 -48.31
CA ARG A 454 -2.06 -7.08 -49.03
C ARG A 454 -0.98 -6.42 -48.16
N CYS A 455 -1.36 -5.78 -47.06
CA CYS A 455 -0.47 -5.10 -46.13
C CYS A 455 0.14 -6.03 -45.06
N ASP A 456 -0.35 -7.26 -44.92
CA ASP A 456 0.23 -8.25 -43.99
C ASP A 456 1.70 -8.56 -44.32
N VAL A 457 1.99 -8.83 -45.59
CA VAL A 457 3.35 -9.15 -46.07
C VAL A 457 4.37 -8.03 -45.78
N PRO A 458 4.15 -6.76 -46.18
CA PRO A 458 5.07 -5.68 -45.85
C PRO A 458 5.14 -5.40 -44.35
N PHE A 459 4.03 -5.52 -43.60
CA PHE A 459 4.04 -5.40 -42.14
C PHE A 459 4.96 -6.44 -41.49
N HIS A 460 4.80 -7.72 -41.81
CA HIS A 460 5.64 -8.79 -41.28
C HIS A 460 7.11 -8.63 -41.69
N ALA A 461 7.40 -8.14 -42.91
CA ALA A 461 8.77 -7.85 -43.35
C ALA A 461 9.41 -6.71 -42.55
N LEU A 462 8.67 -5.63 -42.28
CA LEU A 462 9.11 -4.52 -41.44
C LEU A 462 9.32 -4.98 -39.98
N SER A 463 8.36 -5.69 -39.40
CA SER A 463 8.46 -6.25 -38.05
C SER A 463 9.69 -7.15 -37.92
N LYS A 464 9.95 -8.05 -38.88
CA LYS A 464 11.15 -8.89 -38.89
C LYS A 464 12.45 -8.06 -38.95
N LYS A 465 12.48 -6.99 -39.73
CA LYS A 465 13.63 -6.07 -39.80
C LYS A 465 13.91 -5.41 -38.46
N PHE A 466 12.87 -4.89 -37.81
CA PHE A 466 12.99 -4.27 -36.49
C PHE A 466 13.34 -5.32 -35.42
N GLN A 467 12.79 -6.53 -35.48
CA GLN A 467 13.07 -7.59 -34.50
C GLN A 467 14.55 -8.01 -34.49
N ASN A 468 15.20 -7.98 -35.65
CA ASN A 468 16.62 -8.29 -35.80
C ASN A 468 17.55 -7.20 -35.23
N GLN A 469 17.02 -6.04 -34.84
CA GLN A 469 17.79 -4.97 -34.22
C GLN A 469 17.81 -5.11 -32.69
N THR A 470 18.88 -4.65 -32.08
CA THR A 470 18.99 -4.44 -30.63
C THR A 470 18.06 -3.31 -30.16
N LEU A 471 17.83 -3.23 -28.85
CA LEU A 471 16.99 -2.17 -28.30
C LEU A 471 17.61 -0.80 -28.56
N GLU A 472 18.93 -0.69 -28.39
CA GLU A 472 19.71 0.51 -28.66
C GLU A 472 19.62 0.94 -30.12
N GLU A 473 19.76 0.00 -31.06
CA GLU A 473 19.62 0.28 -32.50
C GLU A 473 18.21 0.77 -32.84
N LEU A 474 17.16 0.18 -32.26
CA LEU A 474 15.79 0.65 -32.47
C LEU A 474 15.59 2.09 -32.00
N PHE A 475 16.19 2.48 -30.88
CA PHE A 475 16.11 3.88 -30.42
C PHE A 475 16.79 4.87 -31.36
N THR A 476 17.88 4.48 -32.05
CA THR A 476 18.49 5.36 -33.07
C THR A 476 17.59 5.62 -34.28
N LEU A 477 16.56 4.80 -34.47
CA LEU A 477 15.61 4.91 -35.58
C LEU A 477 14.32 5.63 -35.19
N LYS A 478 14.18 6.03 -33.93
CA LYS A 478 12.96 6.63 -33.36
C LYS A 478 12.48 7.84 -34.16
N ASP A 479 13.33 8.84 -34.36
CA ASP A 479 12.98 10.09 -35.06
C ASP A 479 12.50 9.84 -36.49
N LYS A 480 12.94 8.74 -37.10
CA LYS A 480 12.61 8.37 -38.47
C LYS A 480 11.26 7.67 -38.59
N TYR A 481 10.87 6.87 -37.60
CA TYR A 481 9.69 6.00 -37.70
C TYR A 481 8.56 6.33 -36.72
N GLU A 482 8.81 7.00 -35.59
CA GLU A 482 7.73 7.44 -34.67
C GLU A 482 6.84 8.53 -35.27
N GLY A 483 7.35 9.38 -36.16
CA GLY A 483 6.57 10.36 -36.93
C GLY A 483 6.38 9.97 -38.40
N GLY A 484 6.70 8.71 -38.73
CA GLY A 484 6.80 8.23 -40.11
C GLY A 484 5.51 7.62 -40.64
N HIS A 485 5.67 6.89 -41.73
CA HIS A 485 4.63 6.10 -42.39
C HIS A 485 3.89 5.16 -41.42
N SER A 486 2.54 5.14 -41.45
CA SER A 486 1.71 4.49 -40.41
C SER A 486 1.98 3.01 -40.21
N LEU A 487 2.24 2.26 -41.29
CA LEU A 487 2.53 0.82 -41.21
C LEU A 487 3.90 0.56 -40.57
N ALA A 488 4.92 1.31 -41.02
CA ALA A 488 6.27 1.20 -40.50
C ALA A 488 6.38 1.68 -39.05
N GLN A 489 5.67 2.76 -38.73
CA GLN A 489 5.50 3.26 -37.36
C GLN A 489 4.87 2.20 -36.46
N THR A 490 3.79 1.55 -36.91
CA THR A 490 3.12 0.50 -36.13
C THR A 490 4.04 -0.70 -35.91
N ALA A 491 4.71 -1.19 -36.96
CA ALA A 491 5.66 -2.29 -36.86
C ALA A 491 6.83 -1.97 -35.92
N TYR A 492 7.39 -0.77 -36.03
CA TYR A 492 8.45 -0.28 -35.14
C TYR A 492 7.99 -0.25 -33.68
N TYR A 493 6.84 0.38 -33.42
CA TYR A 493 6.30 0.55 -32.07
C TYR A 493 6.01 -0.80 -31.41
N LEU A 494 5.38 -1.74 -32.14
CA LEU A 494 5.07 -3.06 -31.60
C LEU A 494 6.32 -3.84 -31.22
N VAL A 495 7.35 -3.83 -32.06
CA VAL A 495 8.62 -4.53 -31.76
C VAL A 495 9.38 -3.87 -30.62
N LEU A 496 9.41 -2.54 -30.58
CA LEU A 496 10.00 -1.78 -29.48
C LEU A 496 9.33 -2.14 -28.15
N ASN A 497 8.00 -2.09 -28.13
CA ASN A 497 7.21 -2.42 -26.95
C ASN A 497 7.40 -3.89 -26.53
N GLU A 498 7.44 -4.83 -27.47
CA GLU A 498 7.71 -6.25 -27.18
C GLU A 498 9.07 -6.44 -26.50
N LYS A 499 10.14 -5.83 -27.02
CA LYS A 499 11.48 -5.94 -26.45
C LYS A 499 11.58 -5.28 -25.06
N GLN A 500 10.98 -4.11 -24.88
CA GLN A 500 10.95 -3.42 -23.59
C GLN A 500 10.16 -4.19 -22.54
N THR A 501 9.02 -4.75 -22.94
CA THR A 501 8.21 -5.56 -22.03
C THR A 501 9.00 -6.81 -21.61
N LYS A 502 9.68 -7.50 -22.55
CA LYS A 502 10.58 -8.63 -22.23
C LYS A 502 11.70 -8.26 -21.26
N GLN A 503 12.35 -7.12 -21.46
CA GLN A 503 13.37 -6.64 -20.52
C GLN A 503 12.79 -6.40 -19.12
N TYR A 504 11.61 -5.79 -19.04
CA TYR A 504 10.91 -5.57 -17.77
C TYR A 504 10.49 -6.87 -17.08
N PHE A 505 10.02 -7.87 -17.85
CA PHE A 505 9.70 -9.20 -17.35
C PHE A 505 10.91 -9.85 -16.68
N GLU A 506 12.09 -9.77 -17.29
CA GLU A 506 13.32 -10.31 -16.70
C GLU A 506 13.69 -9.58 -15.41
N LEU A 507 13.63 -8.24 -15.39
CA LEU A 507 13.91 -7.45 -14.19
C LEU A 507 12.93 -7.74 -13.05
N ASN A 508 11.66 -8.06 -13.35
CA ASN A 508 10.66 -8.37 -12.31
C ASN A 508 10.93 -9.67 -11.54
N LYS A 509 11.85 -10.52 -12.01
CA LYS A 509 12.22 -11.77 -11.32
C LYS A 509 13.06 -11.50 -10.06
N ASP A 510 13.77 -10.37 -10.01
CA ASP A 510 14.62 -9.97 -8.89
C ASP A 510 14.37 -8.50 -8.51
N ASP A 511 13.83 -8.27 -7.31
CA ASP A 511 13.50 -6.93 -6.84
C ASP A 511 14.75 -6.02 -6.71
N ALA A 512 15.94 -6.58 -6.43
CA ALA A 512 17.18 -5.82 -6.33
C ALA A 512 17.73 -5.43 -7.71
N GLU A 513 17.73 -6.36 -8.67
CA GLU A 513 18.13 -6.05 -10.06
C GLU A 513 17.19 -5.00 -10.67
N ARG A 514 15.88 -5.10 -10.42
CA ARG A 514 14.90 -4.10 -10.85
C ARG A 514 15.20 -2.71 -10.29
N GLU A 515 15.43 -2.60 -8.98
CA GLU A 515 15.72 -1.32 -8.33
C GLU A 515 17.04 -0.70 -8.86
N VAL A 516 18.05 -1.52 -9.18
CA VAL A 516 19.30 -1.04 -9.81
C VAL A 516 19.01 -0.47 -11.20
N ALA A 517 18.30 -1.21 -12.05
CA ALA A 517 17.94 -0.77 -13.39
C ALA A 517 17.05 0.50 -13.37
N TYR A 518 16.12 0.56 -12.42
CA TYR A 518 15.27 1.72 -12.16
C TYR A 518 16.10 2.98 -11.86
N ARG A 519 17.04 2.89 -10.92
CA ARG A 519 17.93 4.01 -10.54
C ARG A 519 18.84 4.43 -11.69
N GLU A 520 19.33 3.48 -12.47
CA GLU A 520 20.14 3.77 -13.66
C GLU A 520 19.34 4.55 -14.71
N CYS A 521 18.08 4.16 -14.93
CA CYS A 521 17.17 4.86 -15.82
C CYS A 521 16.93 6.31 -15.41
N LEU A 522 16.63 6.55 -14.14
CA LEU A 522 16.47 7.92 -13.61
C LEU A 522 17.72 8.77 -13.83
N LYS A 523 18.91 8.22 -13.58
CA LYS A 523 20.19 8.94 -13.82
C LYS A 523 20.39 9.28 -15.29
N LYS A 524 20.14 8.34 -16.19
CA LYS A 524 20.25 8.56 -17.64
C LYS A 524 19.26 9.63 -18.11
N ILE A 525 18.01 9.57 -17.66
CA ILE A 525 16.98 10.56 -18.01
C ILE A 525 17.35 11.94 -17.46
N SER A 526 17.82 12.03 -16.20
CA SER A 526 18.35 13.28 -15.63
C SER A 526 19.42 13.89 -16.52
N GLY A 527 20.38 13.08 -16.99
CA GLY A 527 21.44 13.55 -17.89
C GLY A 527 20.95 14.03 -19.27
N VAL A 528 19.83 13.50 -19.77
CA VAL A 528 19.15 13.99 -20.98
C VAL A 528 18.47 15.34 -20.71
N ILE A 529 17.70 15.42 -19.61
CA ILE A 529 16.98 16.64 -19.21
C ILE A 529 17.97 17.80 -18.95
N GLU A 530 19.10 17.53 -18.29
CA GLU A 530 20.13 18.52 -18.01
C GLU A 530 20.70 19.19 -19.27
N LYS A 531 20.82 18.42 -20.37
CA LYS A 531 21.32 18.91 -21.66
C LYS A 531 20.23 19.55 -22.53
N SER A 532 18.98 19.44 -22.13
CA SER A 532 17.82 19.89 -22.90
C SER A 532 17.35 21.28 -22.49
N ASN A 533 16.73 22.00 -23.42
CA ASN A 533 15.84 23.11 -23.09
C ASN A 533 14.47 22.53 -22.77
N VAL A 534 13.90 22.91 -21.62
CA VAL A 534 12.66 22.31 -21.11
C VAL A 534 11.58 23.40 -21.10
N SER A 535 10.46 23.11 -21.75
CA SER A 535 9.26 23.94 -21.79
C SER A 535 8.26 23.50 -20.72
N GLU A 536 7.32 24.37 -20.36
CA GLU A 536 6.15 23.98 -19.53
C GLU A 536 5.28 22.93 -20.22
N MET A 537 5.29 22.87 -21.56
CA MET A 537 4.53 21.88 -22.33
C MET A 537 5.20 20.50 -22.40
N ASP A 538 6.45 20.38 -21.97
CA ASP A 538 7.18 19.13 -22.06
C ASP A 538 6.66 18.13 -21.02
N ASP A 539 6.36 16.91 -21.48
CA ASP A 539 5.93 15.78 -20.66
C ASP A 539 7.13 14.86 -20.37
N GLY A 540 7.16 14.26 -19.17
CA GLY A 540 8.16 13.28 -18.78
C GLY A 540 8.30 12.13 -19.79
N SER A 541 7.21 11.73 -20.42
CA SER A 541 7.24 10.68 -21.46
C SER A 541 8.18 11.01 -22.63
N LEU A 542 8.35 12.29 -22.98
CA LEU A 542 9.25 12.73 -24.05
C LEU A 542 10.71 12.37 -23.76
N TYR A 543 11.11 12.45 -22.49
CA TYR A 543 12.48 12.18 -22.05
C TYR A 543 12.71 10.71 -21.75
N VAL A 544 11.72 10.02 -21.17
CA VAL A 544 11.79 8.57 -20.98
C VAL A 544 11.99 7.86 -22.32
N ARG A 545 11.28 8.30 -23.37
CA ARG A 545 11.43 7.77 -24.74
C ARG A 545 12.78 8.08 -25.39
N GLN A 546 13.67 8.85 -24.78
CA GLN A 546 15.02 9.09 -25.29
C GLN A 546 16.04 8.12 -24.69
N VAL A 547 15.68 7.39 -23.64
CA VAL A 547 16.58 6.49 -22.93
C VAL A 547 16.18 5.04 -23.17
N PRO A 548 17.02 4.24 -23.87
CA PRO A 548 16.78 2.82 -24.09
C PRO A 548 16.54 2.05 -22.79
N GLY A 549 15.49 1.23 -22.79
CA GLY A 549 15.13 0.36 -21.66
C GLY A 549 14.31 1.01 -20.55
N CYS A 550 14.13 2.34 -20.54
CA CYS A 550 13.47 3.02 -19.43
C CYS A 550 11.95 3.16 -19.58
N LEU A 551 11.43 3.03 -20.81
CA LEU A 551 9.99 3.03 -21.08
C LEU A 551 9.24 1.93 -20.32
N ALA A 552 9.91 0.80 -20.07
CA ALA A 552 9.41 -0.29 -19.23
C ALA A 552 8.87 0.20 -17.87
N PHE A 553 9.62 1.08 -17.20
CA PHE A 553 9.28 1.64 -15.89
C PHE A 553 8.18 2.70 -15.95
N SER A 554 7.90 3.27 -17.13
CA SER A 554 6.83 4.28 -17.31
C SER A 554 5.46 3.69 -17.69
N SER A 555 5.37 2.36 -17.87
CA SER A 555 4.12 1.72 -18.28
C SER A 555 3.03 1.85 -17.20
N ASP A 556 1.82 2.26 -17.58
CA ASP A 556 0.72 2.79 -16.74
C ASP A 556 0.16 1.91 -15.60
N VAL A 557 0.79 0.78 -15.25
CA VAL A 557 0.10 -0.32 -14.58
C VAL A 557 0.62 -0.60 -13.16
N SER A 558 1.51 0.23 -12.59
CA SER A 558 2.06 -0.01 -11.25
C SER A 558 2.35 1.25 -10.42
N VAL A 559 2.40 1.10 -9.08
CA VAL A 559 2.86 2.13 -8.13
C VAL A 559 4.31 2.54 -8.42
N GLU A 560 5.15 1.60 -8.89
CA GLU A 560 6.52 1.91 -9.32
C GLU A 560 6.53 2.82 -10.56
N SER A 561 5.52 2.73 -11.42
CA SER A 561 5.33 3.62 -12.57
C SER A 561 4.86 5.02 -12.18
N LEU A 562 4.09 5.14 -11.11
CA LEU A 562 3.76 6.43 -10.50
C LEU A 562 5.01 7.05 -9.89
N ARG A 563 5.71 6.34 -9.00
CA ARG A 563 7.01 6.76 -8.43
C ARG A 563 7.99 7.18 -9.53
N PHE A 564 8.09 6.41 -10.62
CA PHE A 564 8.96 6.74 -11.75
C PHE A 564 8.55 8.05 -12.42
N ARG A 565 7.27 8.22 -12.76
CA ARG A 565 6.76 9.44 -13.41
C ARG A 565 6.92 10.67 -12.53
N ASP A 566 6.55 10.57 -11.27
CA ASP A 566 6.64 11.68 -10.32
C ASP A 566 8.10 12.14 -10.14
N LEU A 567 9.07 11.22 -10.19
CA LEU A 567 10.50 11.56 -10.19
C LEU A 567 10.97 12.17 -11.51
N ILE A 568 10.41 11.79 -12.66
CA ILE A 568 10.70 12.49 -13.92
C ILE A 568 10.13 13.91 -13.89
N ASP A 569 8.92 14.10 -13.37
CA ASP A 569 8.32 15.42 -13.22
C ASP A 569 9.12 16.30 -12.26
N THR A 570 9.65 15.71 -11.18
CA THR A 570 10.60 16.36 -10.26
C THR A 570 11.84 16.85 -11.01
N LEU A 571 12.42 16.03 -11.89
CA LEU A 571 13.59 16.41 -12.71
C LEU A 571 13.27 17.56 -13.69
N LEU A 572 12.09 17.51 -14.33
CA LEU A 572 11.64 18.58 -15.23
C LEU A 572 11.42 19.88 -14.50
N TYR A 573 10.74 19.84 -13.36
CA TYR A 573 10.50 21.01 -12.52
C TYR A 573 11.81 21.64 -12.07
N LYS A 574 12.76 20.81 -11.60
CA LYS A 574 14.13 21.26 -11.24
C LYS A 574 14.79 22.01 -12.40
N LYS A 575 14.73 21.45 -13.61
CA LYS A 575 15.36 22.05 -14.79
C LYS A 575 14.70 23.37 -15.19
N ARG A 576 13.37 23.45 -15.17
CA ARG A 576 12.60 24.68 -15.42
C ARG A 576 12.95 25.77 -14.42
N PHE A 577 13.03 25.41 -13.13
CA PHE A 577 13.41 26.34 -12.06
C PHE A 577 14.82 26.91 -12.28
N GLN A 578 15.78 26.07 -12.65
CA GLN A 578 17.14 26.50 -12.98
C GLN A 578 17.17 27.44 -14.20
N GLN A 579 16.42 27.13 -15.27
CA GLN A 579 16.32 27.97 -16.47
C GLN A 579 15.70 29.34 -16.16
N ALA A 580 14.59 29.38 -15.40
CA ALA A 580 13.95 30.62 -14.99
C ALA A 580 14.86 31.48 -14.09
N SER A 581 15.67 30.85 -13.24
CA SER A 581 16.62 31.54 -12.36
C SER A 581 17.80 32.15 -13.13
N ALA A 582 18.31 31.45 -14.14
CA ALA A 582 19.38 31.97 -15.01
C ALA A 582 18.94 33.19 -15.83
N VAL A 583 17.66 33.25 -16.24
CA VAL A 583 17.09 34.41 -16.95
C VAL A 583 16.95 35.64 -16.03
N LYS A 584 16.76 35.45 -14.72
CA LYS A 584 16.67 36.57 -13.76
C LYS A 584 18.02 37.16 -13.35
N GLN A 585 19.13 36.45 -13.61
CA GLN A 585 20.49 36.88 -13.25
C GLN A 585 21.24 37.55 -14.41
N ASN A 586 20.77 37.36 -15.64
CA ASN A 586 21.24 38.06 -16.84
C ASN A 586 20.37 39.30 -17.09
#